data_AF-A0A7C5X170-F1
#
_entry.id   AF-A0A7C5X170-F1
#
_cell.length_a   1.000
_cell.length_b   1.000
_cell.length_c   1.000
_cell.angle_alpha   90.00
_cell.angle_beta   90.00
_cell.angle_gamma   90.00
#
_symmetry.space_group_name_H-M   'P 1'
#
loop_
_entity.id
_entity.type
_entity.pdbx_description
1 polymer ?
#
loop_
_entity_poly.entity_id
_entity_poly.type
_entity_poly.pdbx_seq_one_letter_code
_entity_poly.pdbx_strand_id
1 'polypeptide(L)'
;MKIAFVSTYPPIHCGVGEYTKFLLGGLSSIQRHGKFYVIASRDVGEEYFDTAVSAHVMSVFEKRKPQTYSRILNILSEVNGVDVLHIQHEYGIFGTSAKILEIAKEAKEEGLADTTLITMHTVHHPYTIRPETLEFQKKLGNYVDAVIVHSVVQEFELYSQGIDPR
;
A
#
# COMPACT_ATOMS: atom_id res chain seq x y z
N MET A 1 16.70 -8.26 1.39
CA MET A 1 15.53 -7.66 0.75
C MET A 1 15.05 -6.47 1.58
N LYS A 2 14.73 -5.35 0.93
CA LYS A 2 14.10 -4.14 1.45
C LYS A 2 12.65 -4.13 1.00
N ILE A 3 11.72 -4.00 1.94
CA ILE A 3 10.29 -3.91 1.65
C ILE A 3 9.75 -2.64 2.30
N ALA A 4 9.08 -1.79 1.51
CA ALA A 4 8.35 -0.64 2.01
C ALA A 4 6.85 -0.89 1.95
N PHE A 5 6.17 -0.65 3.06
CA PHE A 5 4.71 -0.65 3.16
C PHE A 5 4.19 0.78 3.13
N VAL A 6 3.17 1.06 2.32
CA VAL A 6 2.41 2.32 2.39
C VAL A 6 1.07 2.04 3.04
N SER A 7 0.86 2.52 4.27
CA SER A 7 -0.29 2.12 5.08
C SER A 7 -0.61 3.13 6.20
N THR A 8 -1.66 2.86 6.98
CA THR A 8 -1.71 3.31 8.38
C THR A 8 -0.85 2.39 9.24
N TYR A 9 -0.55 2.78 10.48
CA TYR A 9 0.20 1.92 11.39
C TYR A 9 -0.15 2.24 12.86
N PRO A 10 0.08 1.32 13.81
CA PRO A 10 0.06 1.66 15.23
C PRO A 10 0.92 2.89 15.53
N PRO A 11 0.62 3.67 16.58
CA PRO A 11 -0.34 3.43 17.65
C PRO A 11 -1.81 3.72 17.28
N ILE A 12 -2.10 4.08 16.03
CA ILE A 12 -3.48 4.31 15.58
C ILE A 12 -4.26 3.00 15.60
N HIS A 13 -5.40 3.00 16.29
CA HIS A 13 -6.35 1.89 16.23
C HIS A 13 -7.09 1.90 14.88
N CYS A 14 -6.59 1.12 13.94
CA CYS A 14 -7.15 0.96 12.60
C CYS A 14 -6.87 -0.47 12.10
N GLY A 15 -7.88 -1.15 11.57
CA GLY A 15 -7.74 -2.54 11.12
C GLY A 15 -6.66 -2.74 10.04
N VAL A 16 -6.50 -1.77 9.13
CA VAL A 16 -5.44 -1.82 8.10
C VAL A 16 -4.04 -1.68 8.72
N GLY A 17 -3.89 -0.84 9.75
CA GLY A 17 -2.61 -0.65 10.43
C GLY A 17 -2.22 -1.87 11.26
N GLU A 18 -3.18 -2.46 11.98
CA GLU A 18 -2.98 -3.72 12.72
C GLU A 18 -2.65 -4.87 11.76
N TYR A 19 -3.38 -4.99 10.64
CA TYR A 19 -3.06 -5.96 9.58
C TYR A 19 -1.62 -5.80 9.10
N THR A 20 -1.20 -4.56 8.81
CA THR A 20 0.17 -4.27 8.33
C THR A 20 1.21 -4.70 9.36
N LYS A 21 0.97 -4.47 10.65
CA LYS A 21 1.84 -4.92 11.73
C LYS A 21 1.92 -6.45 11.83
N PHE A 22 0.78 -7.16 11.72
CA PHE A 22 0.78 -8.62 11.72
C PHE A 22 1.48 -9.21 10.50
N LEU A 23 1.27 -8.63 9.32
CA LEU A 23 1.98 -9.02 8.09
C LEU A 23 3.50 -8.86 8.26
N LEU A 24 3.95 -7.72 8.80
CA LEU A 24 5.35 -7.50 9.14
C LEU A 24 5.88 -8.48 10.19
N GLY A 25 5.09 -8.85 11.19
CA GLY A 25 5.44 -9.88 12.15
C GLY A 25 5.68 -11.24 11.50
N GLY A 26 4.80 -11.65 10.58
CA GLY A 26 4.98 -12.87 9.79
C GLY A 26 6.24 -12.80 8.91
N LEU A 27 6.41 -11.71 8.16
CA LEU A 27 7.55 -11.53 7.26
C LEU A 27 8.90 -11.45 7.98
N SER A 28 8.99 -10.71 9.08
CA SER A 28 10.22 -10.62 9.88
C SER A 28 10.62 -11.96 10.50
N SER A 29 9.65 -12.85 10.78
CA SER A 29 9.92 -14.19 11.31
C SER A 29 10.62 -15.11 10.29
N ILE A 30 10.29 -14.99 9.01
CA ILE A 30 10.86 -15.79 7.92
C ILE A 30 12.06 -15.10 7.24
N GLN A 31 12.11 -13.77 7.27
CA GLN A 31 13.16 -12.95 6.65
C GLN A 31 13.90 -12.13 7.70
N ARG A 32 14.70 -12.81 8.54
CA ARG A 32 15.39 -12.22 9.70
C ARG A 32 16.39 -11.11 9.38
N HIS A 33 16.87 -11.05 8.13
CA HIS A 33 17.80 -10.01 7.65
C HIS A 33 17.13 -9.04 6.67
N GLY A 34 15.80 -9.05 6.59
CA GLY A 34 15.03 -8.09 5.81
C GLY A 34 15.11 -6.69 6.41
N LYS A 35 15.07 -5.67 5.56
CA LYS A 35 14.89 -4.28 5.98
C LYS A 35 13.45 -3.88 5.69
N PHE A 36 12.72 -3.50 6.73
CA PHE A 36 11.31 -3.14 6.60
C PHE A 36 11.11 -1.66 6.88
N TYR A 37 10.30 -1.04 6.03
CA TYR A 37 9.92 0.36 6.12
C TYR A 37 8.41 0.45 6.10
N VAL A 38 7.83 1.32 6.94
CA VAL A 38 6.42 1.68 6.90
C VAL A 38 6.34 3.17 6.63
N ILE A 39 5.99 3.51 5.40
CA ILE A 39 5.64 4.86 4.98
C ILE A 39 4.20 5.08 5.41
N ALA A 40 4.02 5.63 6.60
CA ALA A 40 2.75 5.74 7.28
C ALA A 40 2.04 7.08 7.02
N SER A 41 0.74 7.09 7.29
CA SER A 41 -0.04 8.32 7.35
C SER A 41 0.34 9.16 8.59
N ARG A 42 0.24 10.49 8.47
CA ARG A 42 0.75 11.46 9.46
C ARG A 42 0.08 11.42 10.83
N ASP A 43 -1.09 10.81 10.91
CA ASP A 43 -1.80 10.56 12.16
C ASP A 43 -1.09 9.56 13.07
N VAL A 44 -0.03 8.88 12.60
CA VAL A 44 0.83 8.03 13.45
C VAL A 44 1.61 8.86 14.46
N GLY A 45 1.89 10.13 14.15
CA GLY A 45 2.70 11.01 14.99
C GLY A 45 4.16 11.00 14.57
N GLU A 46 5.07 10.92 15.54
CA GLU A 46 6.52 10.96 15.29
C GLU A 46 7.03 9.66 14.67
N GLU A 47 8.12 9.76 13.93
CA GLU A 47 8.81 8.60 13.37
C GLU A 47 9.44 7.75 14.47
N TYR A 48 9.40 6.44 14.31
CA TYR A 48 9.95 5.53 15.31
C TYR A 48 10.37 4.20 14.70
N PHE A 49 11.12 3.41 15.47
CA PHE A 49 11.51 2.06 15.09
C PHE A 49 10.68 1.03 15.86
N ASP A 50 9.86 0.23 15.16
CA ASP A 50 9.10 -0.86 15.76
C ASP A 50 10.02 -2.07 15.95
N THR A 51 10.57 -2.22 17.15
CA THR A 51 11.52 -3.28 17.51
C THR A 51 10.90 -4.68 17.42
N ALA A 52 9.58 -4.82 17.56
CA ALA A 52 8.92 -6.13 17.51
C ALA A 52 8.98 -6.76 16.11
N VAL A 53 9.01 -5.92 15.08
CA VAL A 53 9.04 -6.36 13.66
C VAL A 53 10.26 -5.83 12.91
N SER A 54 11.17 -5.14 13.61
CA SER A 54 12.38 -4.52 13.05
C SER A 54 12.11 -3.60 11.85
N ALA A 55 11.09 -2.74 11.97
CA ALA A 55 10.67 -1.83 10.91
C ALA A 55 10.84 -0.35 11.28
N HIS A 56 11.29 0.46 10.32
CA HIS A 56 11.31 1.93 10.45
C HIS A 56 9.95 2.49 10.03
N VAL A 57 9.26 3.17 10.94
CA VAL A 57 7.94 3.78 10.70
C VAL A 57 8.12 5.28 10.51
N MET A 58 7.79 5.76 9.31
CA MET A 58 8.00 7.14 8.86
C MET A 58 6.65 7.81 8.59
N SER A 59 6.43 8.99 9.13
CA SER A 59 5.13 9.67 9.16
C SER A 59 5.00 10.70 8.03
N VAL A 60 4.47 10.29 6.87
CA VAL A 60 4.82 10.92 5.59
C VAL A 60 3.64 11.62 4.91
N PHE A 61 2.55 10.88 4.65
CA PHE A 61 1.43 11.35 3.85
C PHE A 61 0.17 11.64 4.68
N GLU A 62 -0.79 12.37 4.14
CA GLU A 62 -2.07 12.63 4.83
C GLU A 62 -3.21 11.88 4.16
N LYS A 63 -4.06 11.21 4.96
CA LYS A 63 -5.22 10.47 4.47
C LYS A 63 -6.12 11.36 3.61
N ARG A 64 -6.59 10.82 2.49
CA ARG A 64 -7.48 11.49 1.53
C ARG A 64 -6.94 12.84 1.02
N LYS A 65 -5.62 13.05 1.08
CA LYS A 65 -4.93 14.21 0.47
C LYS A 65 -3.89 13.74 -0.56
N PRO A 66 -4.33 13.29 -1.76
CA PRO A 66 -3.48 12.86 -2.89
C PRO A 66 -2.19 13.64 -3.15
N GLN A 67 -2.22 14.95 -2.98
CA GLN A 67 -1.14 15.90 -3.21
C GLN A 67 0.00 15.75 -2.20
N THR A 68 -0.22 15.00 -1.11
CA THR A 68 0.84 14.62 -0.17
C THR A 68 1.50 13.29 -0.52
N TYR A 69 0.92 12.49 -1.43
CA TYR A 69 1.40 11.13 -1.72
C TYR A 69 2.73 11.14 -2.48
N SER A 70 3.09 12.23 -3.17
CA SER A 70 4.42 12.38 -3.80
C SER A 70 5.57 12.30 -2.79
N ARG A 71 5.33 12.59 -1.51
CA ARG A 71 6.34 12.43 -0.46
C ARG A 71 6.77 10.98 -0.25
N ILE A 72 5.97 10.00 -0.70
CA ILE A 72 6.34 8.58 -0.67
C ILE A 72 7.60 8.35 -1.52
N LEU A 73 7.70 8.97 -2.70
CA LEU A 73 8.87 8.84 -3.59
C LEU A 73 10.14 9.39 -2.95
N ASN A 74 10.04 10.52 -2.23
CA ASN A 74 11.17 11.10 -1.49
C ASN A 74 11.74 10.08 -0.49
N ILE A 75 10.87 9.43 0.27
CA ILE A 75 11.30 8.41 1.25
C ILE A 75 11.93 7.21 0.57
N LEU A 76 11.36 6.74 -0.55
CA LEU A 76 11.96 5.65 -1.32
C LEU A 76 13.35 6.01 -1.84
N SER A 77 13.56 7.26 -2.27
CA SER A 77 14.88 7.77 -2.65
C SER A 77 15.83 7.82 -1.45
N GLU A 78 15.39 8.32 -0.30
CA GLU A 78 16.21 8.42 0.93
C GLU A 78 16.70 7.05 1.42
N VAL A 79 15.88 6.01 1.28
CA VAL A 79 16.27 4.63 1.66
C VAL A 79 17.04 3.89 0.56
N ASN A 80 17.42 4.58 -0.52
CA ASN A 80 18.10 4.05 -1.70
C ASN A 80 17.32 2.89 -2.36
N GLY A 81 16.04 3.15 -2.66
CA GLY A 81 15.13 2.21 -3.29
C GLY A 81 14.78 0.98 -2.44
N VAL A 82 13.80 0.22 -2.91
CA VAL A 82 13.32 -1.02 -2.28
C VAL A 82 13.12 -2.13 -3.33
N ASP A 83 13.20 -3.38 -2.91
CA ASP A 83 12.89 -4.50 -3.80
C ASP A 83 11.36 -4.60 -4.01
N VAL A 84 10.58 -4.28 -2.96
CA VAL A 84 9.11 -4.34 -3.00
C VAL A 84 8.49 -3.09 -2.36
N LEU A 85 7.63 -2.41 -3.10
CA LEU A 85 6.70 -1.41 -2.57
C LEU A 85 5.31 -2.03 -2.46
N HIS A 86 4.80 -2.17 -1.24
CA HIS A 86 3.52 -2.80 -0.96
C HIS A 86 2.52 -1.81 -0.36
N ILE A 87 1.51 -1.44 -1.14
CA ILE A 87 0.48 -0.49 -0.75
C ILE A 87 -0.68 -1.24 -0.09
N GLN A 88 -1.05 -0.84 1.13
CA GLN A 88 -2.19 -1.38 1.86
C GLN A 88 -3.41 -0.49 1.65
N HIS A 89 -4.09 -0.67 0.53
CA HIS A 89 -5.14 0.25 0.10
C HIS A 89 -6.48 0.02 0.79
N GLU A 90 -7.07 1.11 1.28
CA GLU A 90 -8.43 1.20 1.77
C GLU A 90 -9.00 2.58 1.40
N TYR A 91 -10.29 2.64 1.04
CA TYR A 91 -10.92 3.84 0.49
C TYR A 91 -11.06 4.99 1.51
N GLY A 92 -11.19 4.70 2.81
CA GLY A 92 -11.12 5.68 3.88
C GLY A 92 -9.72 6.29 4.09
N ILE A 93 -8.65 5.57 3.71
CA ILE A 93 -7.27 6.05 3.78
C ILE A 93 -6.91 6.86 2.53
N PHE A 94 -7.07 6.27 1.34
CA PHE A 94 -6.55 6.86 0.10
C PHE A 94 -7.62 7.56 -0.76
N GLY A 95 -8.90 7.30 -0.50
CA GLY A 95 -9.99 7.73 -1.37
C GLY A 95 -10.05 6.94 -2.67
N THR A 96 -10.63 7.54 -3.71
CA THR A 96 -10.74 6.96 -5.07
C THR A 96 -9.83 7.67 -6.07
N SER A 97 -8.92 8.51 -5.58
CA SER A 97 -7.93 9.15 -6.43
C SER A 97 -6.93 8.12 -6.95
N ALA A 98 -6.65 8.15 -8.25
CA ALA A 98 -5.62 7.32 -8.86
C ALA A 98 -4.20 7.71 -8.45
N LYS A 99 -4.00 8.82 -7.72
CA LYS A 99 -2.67 9.33 -7.41
C LYS A 99 -1.80 8.32 -6.68
N ILE A 100 -2.36 7.49 -5.79
CA ILE A 100 -1.59 6.45 -5.12
C ILE A 100 -1.09 5.36 -6.08
N LEU A 101 -1.88 5.05 -7.12
CA LEU A 101 -1.48 4.13 -8.19
C LEU A 101 -0.42 4.77 -9.09
N GLU A 102 -0.57 6.06 -9.40
CA GLU A 102 0.44 6.83 -10.13
C GLU A 102 1.78 6.83 -9.39
N ILE A 103 1.78 7.03 -8.06
CA ILE A 103 3.00 6.94 -7.24
C ILE A 103 3.62 5.54 -7.29
N ALA A 104 2.81 4.47 -7.28
CA ALA A 104 3.34 3.11 -7.43
C ALA A 104 4.06 2.94 -8.77
N LYS A 105 3.41 3.37 -9.85
CA LYS A 105 3.98 3.30 -11.20
C LYS A 105 5.24 4.15 -11.34
N GLU A 106 5.22 5.39 -10.84
CA GLU A 106 6.35 6.33 -10.84
C GLU A 106 7.54 5.76 -10.05
N ALA A 107 7.30 5.19 -8.87
CA ALA A 107 8.34 4.52 -8.09
C ALA A 107 9.03 3.40 -8.88
N LYS A 108 8.28 2.65 -9.70
CA LYS A 108 8.84 1.61 -10.56
C LYS A 108 9.62 2.19 -11.73
N GLU A 109 9.05 3.16 -12.44
CA GLU A 109 9.66 3.79 -13.61
C GLU A 109 10.97 4.51 -13.26
N GLU A 110 11.07 5.09 -12.05
CA GLU A 110 12.26 5.75 -11.54
C GLU A 110 13.29 4.78 -10.92
N GLY A 111 13.01 3.47 -10.88
CA GLY A 111 13.89 2.49 -10.25
C GLY A 111 13.98 2.61 -8.72
N LEU A 112 12.98 3.23 -8.10
CA LEU A 112 12.86 3.34 -6.64
C LEU A 112 12.21 2.08 -6.03
N ALA A 113 11.50 1.29 -6.83
CA ALA A 113 10.95 -0.02 -6.46
C ALA A 113 11.07 -1.02 -7.61
N ASP A 114 11.64 -2.21 -7.36
CA ASP A 114 11.74 -3.25 -8.41
C ASP A 114 10.37 -3.86 -8.73
N THR A 115 9.54 -4.06 -7.71
CA THR A 115 8.17 -4.61 -7.81
C THR A 115 7.19 -3.77 -7.00
N THR A 116 6.01 -3.50 -7.56
CA THR A 116 4.94 -2.77 -6.87
C THR A 116 3.68 -3.62 -6.71
N LEU A 117 3.23 -3.72 -5.46
CA LEU A 117 2.10 -4.53 -5.04
C LEU A 117 1.05 -3.64 -4.39
N ILE A 118 -0.22 -3.99 -4.58
CA ILE A 118 -1.32 -3.38 -3.83
C ILE A 118 -2.21 -4.45 -3.23
N THR A 119 -2.45 -4.39 -1.93
CA THR A 119 -3.53 -5.14 -1.30
C THR A 119 -4.78 -4.28 -1.25
N MET A 120 -5.85 -4.74 -1.88
CA MET A 120 -7.16 -4.12 -1.80
C MET A 120 -7.92 -4.71 -0.61
N HIS A 121 -8.00 -3.95 0.49
CA HIS A 121 -8.80 -4.36 1.68
C HIS A 121 -10.30 -4.37 1.41
N THR A 122 -10.74 -3.55 0.46
CA THR A 122 -12.13 -3.45 0.01
C THR A 122 -12.17 -3.51 -1.51
N VAL A 123 -12.96 -4.44 -2.04
CA VAL A 123 -13.34 -4.50 -3.47
C VAL A 123 -14.85 -4.30 -3.54
N HIS A 124 -15.28 -3.35 -4.37
CA HIS A 124 -16.69 -3.06 -4.60
C HIS A 124 -17.23 -3.80 -5.82
N HIS A 125 -18.43 -4.36 -5.65
CA HIS A 125 -19.22 -5.01 -6.70
C HIS A 125 -19.55 -4.02 -7.84
N PRO A 126 -19.67 -4.46 -9.10
CA PRO A 126 -20.10 -3.63 -10.24
C PRO A 126 -21.38 -2.80 -10.06
N TYR A 127 -22.24 -3.15 -9.10
CA TYR A 127 -23.50 -2.46 -8.77
C TYR A 127 -23.38 -1.60 -7.50
N THR A 128 -22.17 -1.29 -7.07
CA THR A 128 -21.93 -0.37 -5.96
C THR A 128 -22.58 0.99 -6.21
N ILE A 129 -23.10 1.61 -5.14
CA ILE A 129 -23.62 2.99 -5.18
C ILE A 129 -22.49 4.04 -5.27
N ARG A 130 -21.23 3.59 -5.26
CA ARG A 130 -20.01 4.42 -5.31
C ARG A 130 -19.25 4.21 -6.62
N PRO A 131 -19.75 4.70 -7.76
CA PRO A 131 -19.18 4.44 -9.08
C PRO A 131 -17.71 4.86 -9.20
N GLU A 132 -17.27 5.85 -8.42
CA GLU A 132 -15.87 6.30 -8.38
C GLU A 132 -14.89 5.20 -7.93
N THR A 133 -15.37 4.20 -7.18
CA THR A 133 -14.56 3.05 -6.74
C THR A 133 -14.31 2.08 -7.88
N LEU A 134 -15.25 1.94 -8.82
CA LEU A 134 -15.08 1.12 -10.02
C LEU A 134 -14.06 1.75 -10.96
N GLU A 135 -14.09 3.07 -11.11
CA GLU A 135 -13.10 3.81 -11.91
C GLU A 135 -11.68 3.71 -11.33
N PHE A 136 -11.55 3.60 -10.00
CA PHE A 136 -10.29 3.28 -9.35
C PHE A 136 -9.87 1.83 -9.62
N GLN A 137 -10.77 0.86 -9.41
CA GLN A 137 -10.50 -0.57 -9.60
C GLN A 137 -10.03 -0.89 -11.02
N LYS A 138 -10.68 -0.31 -12.05
CA LYS A 138 -10.30 -0.48 -13.47
C LYS A 138 -8.84 -0.07 -13.77
N LYS A 139 -8.24 0.77 -12.93
CA LYS A 139 -6.86 1.21 -13.10
C LYS A 139 -5.85 0.24 -12.50
N LEU A 140 -6.22 -0.62 -11.55
CA LEU A 140 -5.28 -1.46 -10.80
C LEU A 140 -4.30 -2.21 -11.72
N GLY A 141 -4.80 -2.97 -12.69
CA GLY A 141 -3.96 -3.80 -13.57
C GLY A 141 -3.00 -3.02 -14.49
N ASN A 142 -3.15 -1.70 -14.62
CA ASN A 142 -2.28 -0.86 -15.45
C ASN A 142 -1.18 -0.14 -14.68
N TYR A 143 -1.22 -0.15 -13.35
CA TYR A 143 -0.35 0.68 -12.51
C TYR A 143 0.51 -0.11 -11.53
N VAL A 144 0.13 -1.33 -11.18
CA VAL A 144 0.89 -2.19 -10.27
C VAL A 144 1.21 -3.52 -10.93
N ASP A 145 2.21 -4.21 -10.40
CA ASP A 145 2.64 -5.51 -10.92
C ASP A 145 1.71 -6.63 -10.50
N ALA A 146 1.18 -6.57 -9.28
CA ALA A 146 0.26 -7.56 -8.74
C ALA A 146 -0.74 -6.93 -7.75
N VAL A 147 -1.92 -7.54 -7.69
CA VAL A 147 -3.03 -7.12 -6.83
C VAL A 147 -3.37 -8.26 -5.88
N ILE A 148 -3.30 -8.00 -4.58
CA ILE A 148 -3.66 -8.96 -3.54
C ILE A 148 -5.05 -8.60 -3.00
N VAL A 149 -5.90 -9.61 -2.86
CA VAL A 149 -7.23 -9.51 -2.22
C VAL A 149 -7.35 -10.57 -1.13
N HIS A 150 -8.32 -10.40 -0.23
CA HIS A 150 -8.49 -11.27 0.95
C HIS A 150 -9.37 -12.49 0.70
N SER A 151 -10.00 -12.61 -0.47
CA SER A 151 -10.87 -13.74 -0.80
C SER A 151 -11.03 -13.94 -2.31
N VAL A 152 -11.37 -15.18 -2.68
CA VAL A 152 -11.73 -15.57 -4.05
C VAL A 152 -12.96 -14.79 -4.56
N VAL A 153 -13.87 -14.38 -3.66
CA VAL A 153 -15.02 -13.54 -4.06
C VAL A 153 -14.54 -12.16 -4.50
N GLN A 154 -13.64 -11.52 -3.75
CA GLN A 154 -13.07 -10.22 -4.14
C GLN A 154 -12.28 -10.32 -5.46
N GLU A 155 -11.57 -11.43 -5.66
CA GLU A 155 -10.86 -11.72 -6.90
C GLU A 155 -11.84 -11.85 -8.08
N PHE A 156 -12.91 -12.63 -7.89
CA PHE A 156 -13.98 -12.77 -8.87
C PHE A 156 -14.64 -11.43 -9.22
N GLU A 157 -14.87 -10.56 -8.23
CA GLU A 157 -15.39 -9.22 -8.48
C GLU A 157 -14.48 -8.40 -9.40
N LEU A 158 -13.15 -8.47 -9.23
CA LEU A 158 -12.20 -7.80 -10.12
C LEU A 158 -12.24 -8.40 -11.53
N TYR A 159 -12.24 -9.73 -11.65
CA TYR A 159 -12.35 -10.39 -12.95
C TYR A 159 -13.65 -10.04 -13.69
N SER A 160 -14.77 -9.97 -12.99
CA SER A 160 -16.07 -9.58 -13.57
C SER A 160 -16.06 -8.16 -14.16
N GLN A 161 -15.16 -7.31 -13.67
CA GLN A 161 -14.94 -5.94 -14.15
C GLN A 161 -13.88 -5.86 -15.27
N GLY A 162 -13.33 -6.99 -15.72
CA GLY A 162 -12.25 -7.06 -16.71
C GLY A 162 -10.88 -6.68 -16.15
N ILE A 163 -10.69 -6.76 -14.82
CA ILE A 163 -9.42 -6.50 -14.16
C ILE A 163 -8.77 -7.85 -13.84
N ASP A 164 -7.54 -8.03 -14.30
CA ASP A 164 -6.73 -9.22 -14.00
C ASP A 164 -5.82 -8.93 -12.79
N PRO A 165 -6.13 -9.50 -11.60
CA PRO A 165 -5.22 -9.49 -10.46
C PRO A 165 -4.07 -10.48 -10.73
N ARG A 166 -3.06 -10.00 -11.45
CA ARG A 166 -1.83 -10.73 -11.80
C ARG A 166 -1.13 -11.37 -10.61
#